data_AF-A0A948CZ43-F1
#
_entry.id   AF-A0A948CZ43-F1
#
_cell.length_a   1.000
_cell.length_b   1.000
_cell.length_c   1.000
_cell.angle_alpha   90.00
_cell.angle_beta   90.00
_cell.angle_gamma   90.00
#
_symmetry.space_group_name_H-M   'P 1'
#
loop_
_entity.id
_entity.type
_entity.pdbx_description
1 polymer ?
#
loop_
_entity_poly.entity_id
_entity_poly.type
_entity_poly.pdbx_seq_one_letter_code
_entity_poly.pdbx_strand_id
1 'polypeptide(L)' 'MGISWKTFEMPRKLECEEKGYSAVYGKFIAEPFERGFGATIGNSLRRILIS' A
#
# COMPACT_ATOMS: atom_id res chain seq x y z
N MET A 1 -33.25 -0.17 2.04
CA MET A 1 -32.06 -0.74 1.37
C MET A 1 -30.84 -0.22 2.10
N GLY A 2 -30.39 -0.93 3.13
CA GLY A 2 -29.26 -0.51 3.96
C GLY A 2 -27.95 -0.83 3.25
N ILE A 3 -27.12 0.17 2.99
CA ILE A 3 -25.77 -0.02 2.50
C ILE A 3 -25.00 -0.70 3.64
N SER A 4 -24.72 -1.99 3.49
CA SER A 4 -23.77 -2.69 4.35
C SER A 4 -22.38 -2.20 3.96
N TRP A 5 -21.86 -1.25 4.74
CA TRP A 5 -20.48 -0.80 4.63
C TRP A 5 -19.58 -1.99 4.99
N LYS A 6 -19.12 -2.74 3.99
CA LYS A 6 -18.05 -3.71 4.18
C LYS A 6 -16.87 -2.98 4.79
N THR A 7 -16.37 -3.48 5.92
CA THR A 7 -15.19 -2.97 6.59
C THR A 7 -14.04 -2.94 5.60
N PHE A 8 -13.60 -1.74 5.21
CA PHE A 8 -12.45 -1.56 4.35
C PHE A 8 -11.23 -2.23 4.99
N GLU A 9 -10.62 -3.20 4.31
CA GLU A 9 -9.46 -3.91 4.84
C GLU A 9 -8.21 -3.04 4.63
N MET A 10 -7.91 -2.24 5.65
CA MET A 10 -6.66 -1.49 5.74
C MET A 10 -5.47 -2.45 5.92
N PRO A 11 -4.32 -2.16 5.27
CA PRO A 11 -3.12 -2.95 5.46
C PRO A 11 -2.71 -2.90 6.93
N ARG A 12 -2.60 -4.07 7.55
CA ARG A 12 -2.21 -4.21 8.96
C ARG A 12 -0.71 -4.38 9.12
N LYS A 13 -0.02 -4.68 8.03
CA LYS A 13 1.38 -5.03 8.00
C LYS A 13 2.11 -4.18 6.95
N LEU A 14 3.25 -3.64 7.36
CA LEU A 14 4.21 -2.98 6.48
C LEU A 14 5.59 -3.57 6.82
N GLU A 15 6.15 -4.31 5.88
CA GLU A 15 7.50 -4.89 6.00
C GLU A 15 8.47 -4.17 5.09
N CYS A 16 9.68 -3.92 5.59
CA CYS A 16 10.79 -3.40 4.79
C CYS A 16 11.69 -4.57 4.39
N GLU A 17 12.07 -4.64 3.12
CA GLU A 17 13.03 -5.63 2.63
C GLU A 17 14.46 -5.15 2.93
N GLU A 18 14.98 -5.54 4.09
CA GLU A 18 16.30 -5.10 4.58
C GLU A 18 17.46 -5.55 3.68
N LYS A 19 17.33 -6.69 3.00
CA LYS A 19 18.39 -7.24 2.12
C LYS A 19 18.70 -6.36 0.91
N GLY A 20 17.76 -5.54 0.47
CA GLY A 20 17.93 -4.60 -0.64
C GLY A 20 18.11 -3.16 -0.19
N TYR A 21 18.07 -2.88 1.12
CA TYR A 21 18.04 -1.52 1.62
C TYR A 21 19.39 -0.82 1.43
N SER A 22 19.35 0.36 0.83
CA SER A 22 20.51 1.23 0.63
C SER A 22 20.10 2.69 0.81
N ALA A 23 21.07 3.61 0.81
CA ALA A 23 20.78 5.04 0.91
C ALA A 23 19.91 5.60 -0.23
N VAL A 24 19.82 4.89 -1.37
CA VAL A 24 19.12 5.34 -2.57
C VAL A 24 17.97 4.43 -3.00
N TYR A 25 17.76 3.30 -2.32
CA TYR A 25 16.73 2.33 -2.66
C TYR A 25 16.21 1.64 -1.40
N GLY A 26 14.87 1.58 -1.29
CA GLY A 26 14.17 0.80 -0.28
C GLY A 26 12.94 0.16 -0.90
N LYS A 27 12.63 -1.07 -0.47
CA LYS A 27 11.45 -1.81 -0.91
C LYS A 27 10.58 -2.14 0.29
N PHE A 28 9.31 -1.79 0.20
CA PHE A 28 8.32 -2.00 1.26
C PHE A 28 7.18 -2.85 0.72
N ILE A 29 6.69 -3.78 1.54
CA ILE A 29 5.58 -4.67 1.23
C ILE A 29 4.48 -4.38 2.25
N ALA A 30 3.33 -3.91 1.78
CA ALA A 30 2.16 -3.65 2.61
C ALA A 30 1.04 -4.62 2.25
N GLU A 31 0.47 -5.28 3.26
CA GLU A 31 -0.61 -6.26 3.10
C GLU A 31 -1.42 -6.42 4.40
N PRO A 32 -2.65 -6.97 4.33
CA PRO A 32 -3.46 -7.22 3.14
C PRO A 32 -4.18 -5.95 2.66
N PHE A 33 -4.48 -5.88 1.36
CA PHE A 33 -5.32 -4.83 0.79
C PHE A 33 -6.61 -5.42 0.25
N GLU A 34 -7.70 -4.66 0.37
CA GLU A 34 -8.91 -4.97 -0.38
C GLU A 34 -8.63 -4.98 -1.88
N ARG A 35 -9.25 -5.93 -2.59
CA ARG A 35 -9.06 -6.12 -4.04
C ARG A 35 -9.29 -4.80 -4.77
N GLY A 36 -8.29 -4.37 -5.55
CA GLY A 36 -8.33 -3.13 -6.33
C GLY A 36 -7.64 -1.93 -5.65
N PHE A 37 -7.47 -1.93 -4.33
CA PHE A 37 -6.84 -0.80 -3.62
C PHE A 37 -5.33 -0.73 -3.77
N GLY A 38 -4.64 -1.85 -4.03
CA GLY A 38 -3.20 -1.85 -4.28
C GLY A 38 -2.79 -0.92 -5.42
N ALA A 39 -3.55 -0.92 -6.53
CA ALA A 39 -3.30 -0.04 -7.67
C ALA A 39 -3.63 1.42 -7.36
N THR A 40 -4.75 1.68 -6.67
CA THR A 40 -5.17 3.03 -6.27
C THR A 40 -4.13 3.68 -5.37
N ILE A 41 -3.70 2.99 -4.31
CA ILE A 41 -2.73 3.50 -3.35
C ILE A 41 -1.36 3.63 -4.01
N GLY A 42 -0.90 2.61 -4.76
CA GLY A 42 0.38 2.66 -5.46
C GLY A 42 0.48 3.81 -6.45
N ASN A 43 -0.58 4.08 -7.22
CA ASN A 43 -0.62 5.22 -8.14
C ASN A 43 -0.61 6.56 -7.40
N SER A 44 -1.36 6.68 -6.30
CA SER A 44 -1.36 7.88 -5.46
C SER A 44 0.02 8.17 -4.87
N LEU A 45 0.69 7.17 -4.29
CA LEU A 45 2.04 7.30 -3.76
C LEU A 45 3.05 7.70 -4.84
N ARG A 46 2.99 7.08 -6.04
CA ARG A 46 3.86 7.45 -7.16
C ARG A 46 3.71 8.92 -7.53
N ARG A 47 2.47 9.42 -7.58
CA ARG A 47 2.21 10.83 -7.90
C ARG A 47 2.76 11.76 -6.82
N ILE A 48 2.54 11.46 -5.55
CA ILE A 48 3.00 12.31 -4.43
C ILE A 48 4.54 12.36 -4.34
N LEU A 49 5.22 11.24 -4.63
CA LEU A 49 6.68 11.17 -4.48
C LEU A 49 7.47 11.70 -5.68
N ILE A 50 6.87 11.75 -6.88
CA ILE A 50 7.57 12.10 -8.13
C ILE A 50 7.05 13.40 -8.75
N SER A 51 5.85 13.85 -8.40
CA SER A 51 5.25 15.10 -8.90
C SER A 51 5.28 16.21 -7.87
#